data_AF-A0A9J6H1K8-F1
#
_entry.id   AF-A0A9J6H1K8-F1
#
_cell.length_a   1.000
_cell.length_b   1.000
_cell.length_c   1.000
_cell.angle_alpha   90.00
_cell.angle_beta   90.00
_cell.angle_gamma   90.00
#
_symmetry.space_group_name_H-M   'P 1'
#
loop_
_entity.id
_entity.type
_entity.pdbx_description
1 polymer ?
#
loop_
_entity_poly.entity_id
_entity_poly.type
_entity_poly.pdbx_seq_one_letter_code
_entity_poly.pdbx_strand_id
1 'polypeptide(L)'
;MAIGVVFEIEHSCMVHAHVISSLRKEMPSMFGKDSKKKELIKGLGNLYAEIQREQQISPGDFPDLREMQEKLAQHDFTKFHALKPRLLETVDRMLAEDIAQLMAMIPHEQTEQRDDEQRVKGGAFDGLEQSPFGFGRGEGVDAGSLEPDWIVARERFKYDELFSALGPVDGKISGAAAKAEMVKSKLPNSVLGKVWKLSDLDKDGMLDADEFALAMHLISVKVAGHDLPAELPEHLVPPSKRPFAAA
;
A
#
# COMPACT_ATOMS: atom_id res chain seq x y z
N MET A 1 -1.18 -12.82 -3.77
CA MET A 1 -0.92 -13.15 -5.20
C MET A 1 -0.77 -14.66 -5.42
N ALA A 2 0.03 -15.37 -4.60
CA ALA A 2 0.21 -16.83 -4.74
C ALA A 2 -1.08 -17.67 -4.63
N ILE A 3 -2.00 -17.35 -3.71
CA ILE A 3 -3.29 -18.06 -3.55
C ILE A 3 -4.07 -18.07 -4.87
N GLY A 4 -4.25 -16.90 -5.49
CA GLY A 4 -5.03 -16.78 -6.73
C GLY A 4 -4.47 -17.64 -7.86
N VAL A 5 -3.15 -17.64 -8.04
CA VAL A 5 -2.49 -18.40 -9.12
C VAL A 5 -2.62 -19.90 -8.92
N VAL A 6 -2.54 -20.38 -7.67
CA VAL A 6 -2.61 -21.82 -7.37
C VAL A 6 -4.03 -22.36 -7.57
N PHE A 7 -5.04 -21.62 -7.12
CA PHE A 7 -6.45 -21.95 -7.38
C PHE A 7 -6.80 -21.87 -8.88
N GLU A 8 -6.23 -20.92 -9.62
CA GLU A 8 -6.42 -20.81 -11.08
C GLU A 8 -5.82 -22.02 -11.82
N ILE A 9 -4.66 -22.51 -11.39
CA ILE A 9 -4.01 -23.70 -11.98
C ILE A 9 -4.80 -24.98 -11.70
N GLU A 10 -5.39 -25.12 -10.51
CA GLU A 10 -6.29 -26.24 -10.15
C GLU A 10 -7.45 -26.35 -11.13
N HIS A 11 -8.24 -25.28 -11.23
CA HIS A 11 -9.45 -25.28 -12.03
C HIS A 11 -9.11 -25.51 -13.51
N SER A 12 -8.04 -24.90 -14.01
CA SER A 12 -7.59 -25.12 -15.39
C SER A 12 -7.18 -26.58 -15.66
N CYS A 13 -6.47 -27.22 -14.74
CA CYS A 13 -6.04 -28.60 -14.87
C CYS A 13 -7.22 -29.59 -14.79
N MET A 14 -8.17 -29.35 -13.89
CA MET A 14 -9.42 -30.12 -13.82
C MET A 14 -10.23 -29.98 -15.10
N VAL A 15 -10.45 -28.74 -15.57
CA VAL A 15 -11.15 -28.47 -16.84
C VAL A 15 -10.52 -29.25 -17.98
N HIS A 16 -9.20 -29.16 -18.12
CA HIS A 16 -8.50 -29.85 -19.20
C HIS A 16 -8.65 -31.37 -19.10
N ALA A 17 -8.55 -31.95 -17.89
CA ALA A 17 -8.77 -33.38 -17.68
C ALA A 17 -10.20 -33.83 -18.04
N HIS A 18 -11.21 -33.05 -17.65
CA HIS A 18 -12.61 -33.32 -17.99
C HIS A 18 -12.86 -33.24 -19.49
N VAL A 19 -12.35 -32.20 -20.16
CA VAL A 19 -12.46 -32.04 -21.62
C VAL A 19 -11.87 -33.24 -22.34
N ILE A 20 -10.61 -33.59 -22.04
CA ILE A 20 -9.92 -34.70 -22.72
C ILE A 20 -10.63 -36.04 -22.46
N SER A 21 -11.10 -36.28 -21.23
CA SER A 21 -11.83 -37.51 -20.90
C SER A 21 -13.18 -37.59 -21.62
N SER A 22 -13.94 -36.49 -21.68
CA SER A 22 -15.23 -36.47 -22.38
C SER A 22 -15.06 -36.70 -23.88
N LEU A 23 -14.05 -36.07 -24.48
CA LEU A 23 -13.68 -36.32 -25.88
C LEU A 23 -13.31 -37.80 -26.10
N ARG A 24 -12.55 -38.42 -25.20
CA ARG A 24 -12.22 -39.85 -25.27
C ARG A 24 -13.46 -40.73 -25.17
N LYS A 25 -14.39 -40.39 -24.27
CA LYS A 25 -15.62 -41.17 -24.01
C LYS A 25 -16.54 -41.21 -25.22
N GLU A 26 -16.60 -40.14 -26.00
CA GLU A 26 -17.42 -40.05 -27.22
C GLU A 26 -16.78 -40.67 -28.47
N MET A 27 -15.50 -41.06 -28.42
CA MET A 27 -14.82 -41.61 -29.59
C MET A 27 -15.27 -43.05 -29.90
N PRO A 28 -15.60 -43.36 -31.17
CA PRO A 28 -15.96 -44.70 -31.57
C PRO A 28 -14.72 -45.62 -31.59
N SER A 29 -14.91 -46.88 -31.18
CA SER A 29 -13.81 -47.84 -31.09
C SER A 29 -13.35 -48.37 -32.46
N MET A 30 -14.26 -48.51 -33.44
CA MET A 30 -13.99 -49.27 -34.66
C MET A 30 -13.97 -48.44 -35.96
N PHE A 31 -15.00 -47.63 -36.26
CA PHE A 31 -15.10 -46.89 -37.54
C PHE A 31 -15.58 -45.45 -37.34
N GLY A 32 -15.35 -44.56 -38.31
CA GLY A 32 -15.86 -43.18 -38.30
C GLY A 32 -15.10 -42.19 -37.41
N LYS A 33 -13.89 -42.54 -36.96
CA LYS A 33 -13.09 -41.77 -35.99
C LYS A 33 -12.80 -40.35 -36.46
N ASP A 34 -12.37 -40.16 -37.71
CA ASP A 34 -12.05 -38.82 -38.24
C ASP A 34 -13.28 -37.90 -38.34
N SER A 35 -14.43 -38.47 -38.72
CA SER A 35 -15.68 -37.71 -38.81
C SER A 35 -16.17 -37.31 -37.42
N LYS A 36 -16.17 -38.25 -36.46
CA LYS A 36 -16.57 -37.95 -35.08
C LYS A 36 -15.59 -36.97 -34.42
N LYS A 37 -14.29 -37.08 -34.67
CA LYS A 37 -13.29 -36.10 -34.19
C LYS A 37 -13.61 -34.69 -34.70
N LYS A 38 -13.89 -34.53 -36.00
CA LYS A 38 -14.25 -33.21 -36.57
C LYS A 38 -15.55 -32.66 -35.98
N GLU A 39 -16.54 -33.53 -35.74
CA GLU A 39 -17.80 -33.18 -35.07
C GLU A 39 -17.57 -32.69 -33.64
N LEU A 40 -16.79 -33.44 -32.85
CA LEU A 40 -16.45 -33.10 -31.46
C LEU A 40 -15.69 -31.77 -31.35
N ILE A 41 -14.73 -31.53 -32.25
CA ILE A 41 -13.98 -30.26 -32.27
C ILE A 41 -14.94 -29.10 -32.58
N LYS A 42 -15.83 -29.25 -33.56
CA LYS A 42 -16.84 -28.21 -33.87
C LYS A 42 -17.82 -28.01 -32.71
N GLY A 43 -18.17 -29.07 -32.00
CA GLY A 43 -19.06 -29.07 -30.84
C GLY A 43 -18.40 -28.70 -29.51
N LEU A 44 -17.11 -28.35 -29.48
CA LEU A 44 -16.35 -28.13 -28.25
C LEU A 44 -16.98 -27.09 -27.32
N GLY A 45 -17.63 -26.05 -27.86
CA GLY A 45 -18.29 -25.03 -27.06
C GLY A 45 -19.49 -25.56 -26.27
N ASN A 46 -20.25 -26.50 -26.86
CA ASN A 46 -21.35 -27.17 -26.16
C ASN A 46 -20.81 -28.07 -25.04
N LEU A 47 -19.70 -28.78 -25.32
CA LEU A 47 -19.03 -29.60 -24.32
C LEU A 47 -18.53 -28.75 -23.14
N TYR A 48 -17.97 -27.56 -23.40
CA TYR A 48 -17.56 -26.64 -22.33
C TYR A 48 -18.75 -26.21 -21.49
N ALA A 49 -19.86 -25.80 -22.10
CA ALA A 49 -21.06 -25.41 -21.38
C ALA A 49 -21.65 -26.55 -20.53
N GLU A 50 -21.55 -27.79 -20.99
CA GLU A 50 -21.94 -28.98 -20.24
C GLU A 50 -21.03 -29.20 -19.03
N ILE A 51 -19.71 -29.21 -19.22
CA ILE A 51 -18.73 -29.37 -18.14
C ILE A 51 -18.87 -28.23 -17.11
N GLN A 52 -19.07 -26.99 -17.57
CA GLN A 52 -19.27 -25.83 -16.72
C GLN A 52 -20.46 -26.03 -15.77
N ARG A 53 -21.58 -26.54 -16.29
CA ARG A 53 -22.79 -26.80 -15.51
C ARG A 53 -22.62 -27.98 -14.56
N GLU A 54 -22.00 -29.05 -15.01
CA GLU A 54 -21.86 -30.28 -14.21
C GLU A 54 -20.84 -30.15 -13.08
N GLN A 55 -19.71 -29.50 -13.35
CA GLN A 55 -18.60 -29.37 -12.41
C GLN A 55 -18.60 -28.03 -11.66
N GLN A 56 -19.59 -27.15 -11.92
CA GLN A 56 -19.71 -25.82 -11.34
C GLN A 56 -18.46 -24.93 -11.52
N ILE A 57 -17.82 -25.03 -12.68
CA ILE A 57 -16.58 -24.30 -12.98
C ILE A 57 -16.88 -22.91 -13.57
N SER A 58 -16.04 -21.91 -13.33
CA SER A 58 -16.20 -20.58 -13.91
C SER A 58 -15.83 -20.57 -15.40
N PRO A 59 -16.50 -19.77 -16.25
CA PRO A 59 -16.11 -19.68 -17.66
C PRO A 59 -14.69 -19.14 -17.88
N GLY A 60 -14.11 -18.44 -16.89
CA GLY A 60 -12.73 -17.94 -16.95
C GLY A 60 -11.66 -19.02 -16.83
N ASP A 61 -12.00 -20.20 -16.30
CA ASP A 61 -11.04 -21.31 -16.11
C ASP A 61 -10.88 -22.16 -17.38
N PHE A 62 -11.72 -21.92 -18.40
CA PHE A 62 -11.66 -22.65 -19.66
C PHE A 62 -10.65 -22.01 -20.62
N PRO A 63 -9.83 -22.83 -21.31
CA PRO A 63 -8.93 -22.31 -22.32
C PRO A 63 -9.70 -21.73 -23.51
N ASP A 64 -9.09 -20.82 -24.26
CA ASP A 64 -9.73 -20.22 -25.44
C ASP A 64 -10.22 -21.32 -26.40
N LEU A 65 -11.48 -21.18 -26.81
CA LEU A 65 -12.17 -22.18 -27.62
C LEU A 65 -11.44 -22.43 -28.95
N ARG A 66 -11.01 -21.37 -29.63
CA ARG A 66 -10.39 -21.47 -30.96
C ARG A 66 -9.01 -22.10 -30.85
N GLU A 67 -8.23 -21.65 -29.87
CA GLU A 67 -6.90 -22.21 -29.61
C GLU A 67 -6.98 -23.71 -29.27
N MET A 68 -7.94 -24.12 -28.44
CA MET A 68 -8.13 -25.52 -28.11
C MET A 68 -8.60 -26.34 -29.32
N GLN A 69 -9.49 -25.81 -30.15
CA GLN A 69 -9.93 -26.47 -31.39
C GLN A 69 -8.75 -26.73 -32.34
N GLU A 70 -7.88 -25.74 -32.54
CA GLU A 70 -6.68 -25.85 -33.38
C GLU A 70 -5.70 -26.90 -32.84
N LYS A 71 -5.44 -26.88 -31.53
CA LYS A 71 -4.56 -27.87 -30.88
C LYS A 71 -5.14 -29.28 -30.97
N LEU A 72 -6.43 -29.46 -30.66
CA LEU A 72 -7.11 -30.75 -30.71
C LEU A 72 -7.14 -31.34 -32.13
N ALA A 73 -7.18 -30.51 -33.18
CA ALA A 73 -7.12 -30.98 -34.56
C ALA A 73 -5.84 -31.77 -34.85
N GLN A 74 -4.75 -31.49 -34.15
CA GLN A 74 -3.44 -32.14 -34.34
C GLN A 74 -3.26 -33.43 -33.51
N HIS A 75 -4.20 -33.75 -32.60
CA HIS A 75 -4.09 -34.89 -31.69
C HIS A 75 -4.99 -36.06 -32.04
N ASP A 76 -4.56 -37.28 -31.72
CA ASP A 76 -5.36 -38.51 -31.89
C ASP A 76 -6.15 -38.80 -30.61
N PHE A 77 -7.47 -38.62 -30.68
CA PHE A 77 -8.35 -38.77 -29.53
C PHE A 77 -8.43 -40.22 -29.03
N THR A 78 -8.08 -41.21 -29.86
CA THR A 78 -8.01 -42.62 -29.42
C THR A 78 -6.83 -42.91 -28.51
N LYS A 79 -5.90 -41.97 -28.37
CA LYS A 79 -4.78 -42.04 -27.41
C LYS A 79 -5.06 -41.30 -26.11
N PHE A 80 -6.15 -40.54 -26.03
CA PHE A 80 -6.52 -39.84 -24.81
C PHE A 80 -6.86 -40.79 -23.68
N HIS A 81 -6.46 -40.46 -22.47
CA HIS A 81 -6.77 -41.29 -21.32
C HIS A 81 -8.17 -40.97 -20.80
N ALA A 82 -8.87 -41.98 -20.31
CA ALA A 82 -10.08 -41.76 -19.54
C ALA A 82 -9.72 -41.07 -18.22
N LEU A 83 -10.67 -40.30 -17.67
CA LEU A 83 -10.53 -39.67 -16.37
C LEU A 83 -10.18 -40.71 -15.31
N LYS A 84 -9.17 -40.42 -14.49
CA LYS A 84 -8.79 -41.25 -13.36
C LYS A 84 -9.18 -40.51 -12.07
N PRO A 85 -10.28 -40.91 -11.41
CA PRO A 85 -10.77 -40.22 -10.21
C PRO A 85 -9.69 -40.05 -9.13
N ARG A 86 -8.86 -41.09 -8.93
CA ARG A 86 -7.73 -41.05 -7.98
C ARG A 86 -6.73 -39.92 -8.22
N LEU A 87 -6.52 -39.51 -9.48
CA LEU A 87 -5.61 -38.42 -9.79
C LEU A 87 -6.24 -37.06 -9.44
N LEU A 88 -7.54 -36.91 -9.69
CA LEU A 88 -8.29 -35.72 -9.28
C LEU A 88 -8.32 -35.60 -7.76
N GLU A 89 -8.66 -36.68 -7.04
CA GLU A 89 -8.63 -36.71 -5.57
C GLU A 89 -7.25 -36.34 -5.00
N THR A 90 -6.17 -36.69 -5.70
CA THR A 90 -4.81 -36.32 -5.28
C THR A 90 -4.55 -34.83 -5.45
N VAL A 91 -5.02 -34.25 -6.56
CA VAL A 91 -4.95 -32.81 -6.82
C VAL A 91 -5.80 -32.07 -5.77
N ASP A 92 -7.06 -32.46 -5.59
CA ASP A 92 -7.98 -31.87 -4.61
C ASP A 92 -7.39 -31.90 -3.19
N ARG A 93 -6.80 -33.03 -2.77
CA ARG A 93 -6.15 -33.15 -1.46
C ARG A 93 -4.93 -32.24 -1.34
N MET A 94 -4.08 -32.18 -2.37
CA MET A 94 -2.90 -31.30 -2.36
C MET A 94 -3.30 -29.84 -2.17
N LEU A 95 -4.41 -29.42 -2.78
CA LEU A 95 -4.89 -28.04 -2.71
C LEU A 95 -5.59 -27.73 -1.40
N ALA A 96 -6.40 -28.67 -0.88
CA ALA A 96 -7.11 -28.51 0.38
C ALA A 96 -6.19 -28.59 1.61
N GLU A 97 -5.20 -29.49 1.61
CA GLU A 97 -4.41 -29.81 2.80
C GLU A 97 -2.97 -29.27 2.68
N ASP A 98 -2.23 -29.69 1.66
CA ASP A 98 -0.79 -29.40 1.57
C ASP A 98 -0.54 -27.90 1.33
N ILE A 99 -1.30 -27.28 0.44
CA ILE A 99 -1.20 -25.84 0.17
C ILE A 99 -1.70 -25.01 1.35
N ALA A 100 -2.79 -25.41 2.01
CA ALA A 100 -3.26 -24.73 3.21
C ALA A 100 -2.20 -24.71 4.32
N GLN A 101 -1.47 -25.82 4.50
CA GLN A 101 -0.35 -25.89 5.43
C GLN A 101 0.80 -24.97 5.02
N LEU A 102 1.18 -24.95 3.74
CA LEU A 102 2.20 -24.02 3.22
C LEU A 102 1.79 -22.56 3.45
N MET A 103 0.51 -22.20 3.22
CA MET A 103 0.03 -20.84 3.45
C MET A 103 0.08 -20.44 4.92
N ALA A 104 -0.11 -21.37 5.86
CA ALA A 104 0.01 -21.09 7.29
C ALA A 104 1.46 -20.79 7.71
N MET A 105 2.46 -21.24 6.94
CA MET A 105 3.88 -21.01 7.21
C MET A 105 4.40 -19.67 6.63
N ILE A 106 3.76 -19.12 5.59
CA ILE A 106 4.16 -17.87 4.93
C ILE A 106 4.26 -16.66 5.90
N PRO A 107 3.31 -16.43 6.84
CA PRO A 107 3.42 -15.32 7.78
C PRO A 107 4.65 -15.41 8.69
N HIS A 108 5.08 -16.63 9.01
CA HIS A 108 6.29 -16.86 9.81
C HIS A 108 7.55 -16.52 9.00
N GLU A 109 7.61 -16.92 7.73
CA GLU A 109 8.74 -16.60 6.84
C GLU A 109 8.85 -15.09 6.55
N GLN A 110 7.72 -14.39 6.37
CA GLN A 110 7.68 -12.92 6.21
C GLN A 110 8.08 -12.16 7.47
N THR A 111 7.96 -12.78 8.64
CA THR A 111 8.34 -12.16 9.91
C THR A 111 9.81 -12.44 10.26
N GLU A 112 10.36 -13.58 9.85
CA GLU A 112 11.77 -13.93 10.05
C GLU A 112 12.69 -13.31 8.99
N GLN A 113 12.22 -13.03 7.78
CA GLN A 113 12.93 -12.22 6.76
C GLN A 113 12.61 -10.73 6.90
N ARG A 114 12.84 -10.17 8.10
CA ARG A 114 12.94 -8.72 8.29
C ARG A 114 14.40 -8.32 8.30
N ASP A 115 15.06 -8.40 7.15
CA ASP A 115 16.26 -7.62 6.89
C ASP A 115 16.43 -7.48 5.38
N ASP A 116 16.35 -6.21 4.92
CA ASP A 116 16.86 -5.54 3.71
C ASP A 116 17.29 -6.25 2.40
N GLU A 117 17.37 -7.57 2.29
CA GLU A 117 18.01 -8.26 1.16
C GLU A 117 17.09 -8.54 -0.03
N GLN A 118 15.77 -8.59 0.15
CA GLN A 118 14.82 -8.94 -0.93
C GLN A 118 13.97 -7.78 -1.47
N ARG A 119 14.13 -6.55 -0.96
CA ARG A 119 13.49 -5.38 -1.59
C ARG A 119 14.22 -5.05 -2.88
N VAL A 120 13.47 -4.80 -3.96
CA VAL A 120 14.03 -4.30 -5.23
C VAL A 120 14.72 -2.96 -4.93
N LYS A 121 16.05 -2.92 -5.01
CA LYS A 121 16.86 -1.71 -4.84
C LYS A 121 17.25 -1.14 -6.21
N GLY A 122 17.25 0.19 -6.33
CA GLY A 122 17.68 0.90 -7.55
C GLY A 122 16.55 1.26 -8.54
N GLY A 123 16.88 2.16 -9.48
CA GLY A 123 15.98 2.58 -10.56
C GLY A 123 14.90 3.59 -10.13
N ALA A 124 13.73 3.52 -10.75
CA ALA A 124 12.61 4.44 -10.47
C ALA A 124 12.00 4.28 -9.05
N PHE A 125 12.40 3.24 -8.31
CA PHE A 125 11.90 2.92 -6.98
C PHE A 125 12.89 3.30 -5.87
N ASP A 126 14.08 3.78 -6.23
CA ASP A 126 15.10 4.23 -5.29
C ASP A 126 14.97 5.75 -5.07
N GLY A 127 14.86 6.18 -3.82
CA GLY A 127 14.95 7.60 -3.48
C GLY A 127 13.69 8.46 -3.65
N LEU A 128 12.47 7.91 -3.67
CA LEU A 128 11.26 8.76 -3.57
C LEU A 128 11.18 9.54 -2.24
N GLU A 129 11.89 9.06 -1.21
CA GLU A 129 12.11 9.82 0.03
C GLU A 129 13.31 10.78 -0.03
N GLN A 130 14.17 10.66 -1.04
CA GLN A 130 15.34 11.51 -1.30
C GLN A 130 15.23 12.18 -2.66
N SER A 131 14.02 12.62 -3.03
CA SER A 131 13.86 13.39 -4.26
C SER A 131 14.70 14.68 -4.15
N PRO A 132 15.50 15.03 -5.18
CA PRO A 132 16.19 16.32 -5.23
C PRO A 132 15.22 17.52 -5.36
N PHE A 133 13.91 17.26 -5.45
CA PHE A 133 12.84 18.26 -5.33
C PHE A 133 12.19 18.28 -3.94
N GLY A 134 12.59 17.39 -3.03
CA GLY A 134 12.29 17.47 -1.60
C GLY A 134 13.24 18.47 -0.95
N PHE A 135 12.98 19.76 -1.21
CA PHE A 135 13.75 20.87 -0.67
C PHE A 135 13.65 20.85 0.87
N GLY A 136 14.71 20.38 1.55
CA GLY A 136 14.95 20.71 2.96
C GLY A 136 14.63 19.67 4.04
N ARG A 137 14.70 18.35 3.83
CA ARG A 137 14.73 17.41 4.97
C ARG A 137 15.94 17.73 5.87
N GLY A 138 15.68 18.30 7.04
CA GLY A 138 16.69 18.67 8.04
C GLY A 138 17.00 20.18 8.14
N GLU A 139 16.40 21.03 7.31
CA GLU A 139 16.58 22.49 7.36
C GLU A 139 15.23 23.22 7.40
N GLY A 140 15.19 24.42 7.99
CA GLY A 140 13.95 25.19 8.14
C GLY A 140 12.89 24.52 9.00
N VAL A 141 11.69 24.29 8.43
CA VAL A 141 10.51 23.76 9.15
C VAL A 141 10.60 22.25 9.43
N ASP A 142 11.45 21.54 8.68
CA ASP A 142 11.69 20.11 8.83
C ASP A 142 12.94 19.82 9.71
N ALA A 143 13.57 20.87 10.25
CA ALA A 143 14.66 20.74 11.20
C ALA A 143 14.17 20.02 12.48
N GLY A 144 14.88 18.96 12.87
CA GLY A 144 14.52 18.15 14.04
C GLY A 144 13.42 17.11 13.79
N SER A 145 12.94 16.91 12.55
CA SER A 145 11.96 15.86 12.21
C SER A 145 12.43 14.42 12.49
N LEU A 146 13.74 14.19 12.56
CA LEU A 146 14.36 12.90 12.93
C LEU A 146 14.81 12.84 14.39
N GLU A 147 14.63 13.94 15.14
CA GLU A 147 15.01 14.00 16.55
C GLU A 147 13.80 13.67 17.43
N PRO A 148 13.97 12.87 18.49
CA PRO A 148 12.87 12.55 19.41
C PRO A 148 12.42 13.77 20.23
N ASP A 149 13.31 14.75 20.41
CA ASP A 149 13.09 15.95 21.20
C ASP A 149 12.53 17.11 20.37
N TRP A 150 11.73 17.96 21.00
CA TRP A 150 11.17 19.15 20.36
C TRP A 150 12.28 20.16 20.02
N ILE A 151 12.51 20.42 18.73
CA ILE A 151 13.64 21.25 18.24
C ILE A 151 13.68 22.65 18.86
N VAL A 152 12.50 23.22 19.15
CA VAL A 152 12.34 24.54 19.77
C VAL A 152 12.90 24.57 21.19
N ALA A 153 12.96 23.42 21.88
CA ALA A 153 13.51 23.32 23.23
C ALA A 153 14.98 23.78 23.31
N ARG A 154 15.75 23.68 22.22
CA ARG A 154 17.16 24.12 22.16
C ARG A 154 17.31 25.63 22.33
N GLU A 155 16.38 26.41 21.80
CA GLU A 155 16.42 27.88 21.85
C GLU A 155 15.37 28.48 22.78
N ARG A 156 14.56 27.62 23.43
CA ARG A 156 13.48 28.00 24.33
C ARG A 156 13.89 29.00 25.39
N PHE A 157 15.08 28.86 25.98
CA PHE A 157 15.55 29.79 27.02
C PHE A 157 15.58 31.26 26.56
N LYS A 158 15.89 31.53 25.28
CA LYS A 158 15.89 32.89 24.71
C LYS A 158 14.45 33.41 24.56
N TYR A 159 13.54 32.53 24.16
CA TYR A 159 12.14 32.88 23.95
C TYR A 159 11.40 33.06 25.27
N ASP A 160 11.71 32.27 26.29
CA ASP A 160 11.15 32.40 27.64
C ASP A 160 11.57 33.73 28.31
N GLU A 161 12.80 34.21 28.05
CA GLU A 161 13.25 35.53 28.49
C GLU A 161 12.44 36.66 27.84
N LEU A 162 12.22 36.58 26.52
CA LEU A 162 11.37 37.53 25.79
C LEU A 162 9.91 37.46 26.23
N PHE A 163 9.38 36.25 26.42
CA PHE A 163 8.02 36.03 26.90
C PHE A 163 7.81 36.67 28.27
N SER A 164 8.76 36.48 29.19
CA SER A 164 8.72 37.08 30.53
C SER A 164 8.79 38.61 30.47
N ALA A 165 9.61 39.17 29.57
CA ALA A 165 9.73 40.62 29.36
C ALA A 165 8.45 41.27 28.82
N LEU A 166 7.59 40.51 28.13
CA LEU A 166 6.29 40.99 27.63
C LEU A 166 5.20 41.05 28.72
N GLY A 167 5.47 40.53 29.91
CA GLY A 167 4.56 40.59 31.06
C GLY A 167 3.33 39.69 30.90
N PRO A 168 3.49 38.35 30.91
CA PRO A 168 2.39 37.41 30.78
C PRO A 168 1.42 37.55 31.96
N VAL A 169 0.12 37.47 31.66
CA VAL A 169 -0.97 37.47 32.63
C VAL A 169 -1.56 36.07 32.64
N ASP A 170 -1.56 35.41 33.80
CA ASP A 170 -2.03 34.03 33.95
C ASP A 170 -1.29 33.01 33.04
N GLY A 171 0.02 33.23 32.84
CA GLY A 171 0.86 32.36 32.01
C GLY A 171 0.64 32.50 30.50
N LYS A 172 -0.14 33.49 30.06
CA LYS A 172 -0.38 33.79 28.64
C LYS A 172 -0.10 35.26 28.32
N ILE A 173 0.27 35.55 27.08
CA ILE A 173 0.35 36.91 26.56
C ILE A 173 -0.81 37.19 25.61
N SER A 174 -1.31 38.42 25.63
CA SER A 174 -2.35 38.84 24.68
C SER A 174 -1.83 38.85 23.25
N GLY A 175 -2.70 38.58 22.27
CA GLY A 175 -2.31 38.63 20.87
C GLY A 175 -1.83 40.01 20.40
N ALA A 176 -2.25 41.09 21.06
CA ALA A 176 -1.72 42.42 20.80
C ALA A 176 -0.24 42.55 21.22
N ALA A 177 0.13 42.03 22.40
CA ALA A 177 1.50 42.04 22.91
C ALA A 177 2.41 41.13 22.07
N ALA A 178 1.96 39.91 21.77
CA ALA A 178 2.66 38.98 20.91
C ALA A 178 2.90 39.56 19.52
N LYS A 179 1.87 40.14 18.88
CA LYS A 179 1.99 40.78 17.57
C LYS A 179 2.98 41.94 17.59
N ALA A 180 3.00 42.74 18.65
CA ALA A 180 3.96 43.84 18.78
C ALA A 180 5.41 43.35 18.78
N GLU A 181 5.67 42.21 19.41
CA GLU A 181 6.98 41.55 19.37
C GLU A 181 7.29 40.96 18.00
N MET A 182 6.35 40.22 17.42
CA MET A 182 6.52 39.57 16.11
C MET A 182 6.80 40.58 14.99
N VAL A 183 6.23 41.79 15.02
CA VAL A 183 6.47 42.85 14.03
C VAL A 183 7.93 43.34 14.04
N LYS A 184 8.65 43.24 15.17
CA LYS A 184 10.07 43.63 15.25
C LYS A 184 10.97 42.78 14.35
N SER A 185 10.52 41.58 13.96
CA SER A 185 11.21 40.70 13.01
C SER A 185 11.27 41.25 11.57
N LYS A 186 10.54 42.33 11.27
CA LYS A 186 10.44 42.97 9.95
C LYS A 186 9.88 42.06 8.84
N LEU A 187 9.18 40.99 9.21
CA LEU A 187 8.48 40.14 8.25
C LEU A 187 7.16 40.80 7.77
N PRO A 188 6.68 40.48 6.55
CA PRO A 188 5.39 40.97 6.05
C PRO A 188 4.21 40.55 6.94
N ASN A 189 3.20 41.40 7.08
CA ASN A 189 1.99 41.10 7.87
C ASN A 189 1.28 39.82 7.43
N SER A 190 1.31 39.47 6.14
CA SER A 190 0.76 38.21 5.63
C SER A 190 1.48 36.98 6.20
N VAL A 191 2.80 37.06 6.35
CA VAL A 191 3.64 36.02 6.93
C VAL A 191 3.41 35.92 8.43
N LEU A 192 3.37 37.05 9.14
CA LEU A 192 3.09 37.08 10.58
C LEU A 192 1.71 36.51 10.92
N GLY A 193 0.70 36.78 10.09
CA GLY A 193 -0.62 36.16 10.22
C GLY A 193 -0.61 34.64 10.02
N LYS A 194 0.25 34.14 9.11
CA LYS A 194 0.44 32.70 8.92
C LYS A 194 1.15 32.07 10.12
N VAL A 195 2.19 32.71 10.65
CA VAL A 195 2.87 32.25 11.88
C VAL A 195 1.89 32.20 13.05
N TRP A 196 1.09 33.26 13.25
CA TRP A 196 0.06 33.30 14.28
C TRP A 196 -0.87 32.09 14.19
N LYS A 197 -1.45 31.84 13.02
CA LYS A 197 -2.37 30.72 12.77
C LYS A 197 -1.74 29.35 13.05
N LEU A 198 -0.42 29.21 12.83
CA LEU A 198 0.31 27.97 13.07
C LEU A 198 0.74 27.81 14.54
N SER A 199 0.81 28.89 15.31
CA SER A 199 1.33 28.89 16.69
C SER A 199 0.23 28.90 17.75
N ASP A 200 -0.91 29.53 17.46
CA ASP A 200 -2.12 29.53 18.29
C ASP A 200 -2.87 28.20 18.10
N LEU A 201 -2.47 27.17 18.87
CA LEU A 201 -2.92 25.79 18.70
C LEU A 201 -4.30 25.56 19.30
N ASP A 202 -4.59 26.22 20.43
CA ASP A 202 -5.88 26.15 21.10
C ASP A 202 -6.89 27.20 20.60
N LYS A 203 -6.45 28.15 19.76
CA LYS A 203 -7.28 29.17 19.08
C LYS A 203 -7.99 30.09 20.06
N ASP A 204 -7.37 30.34 21.21
CA ASP A 204 -7.93 31.21 22.25
C ASP A 204 -7.60 32.71 22.03
N GLY A 205 -6.75 33.00 21.04
CA GLY A 205 -6.34 34.37 20.68
C GLY A 205 -5.27 34.96 21.61
N MET A 206 -4.72 34.15 22.49
CA MET A 206 -3.58 34.41 23.35
C MET A 206 -2.47 33.41 23.00
N LEU A 207 -1.26 33.62 23.52
CA LEU A 207 -0.19 32.64 23.38
C LEU A 207 0.36 32.30 24.76
N ASP A 208 0.43 31.02 25.08
CA ASP A 208 1.22 30.54 26.21
C ASP A 208 2.72 30.51 25.88
N ALA A 209 3.55 30.11 26.85
CA ALA A 209 5.01 30.08 26.68
C ALA A 209 5.45 29.10 25.56
N ASP A 210 4.76 27.96 25.41
CA ASP A 210 5.09 26.95 24.40
C ASP A 210 4.72 27.45 23.00
N GLU A 211 3.55 28.07 22.86
CA GLU A 211 3.06 28.66 21.61
C GLU A 211 3.87 29.88 21.18
N PHE A 212 4.28 30.70 22.14
CA PHE A 212 5.17 31.83 21.86
C PHE A 212 6.55 31.38 21.39
N ALA A 213 7.13 30.36 22.04
CA ALA A 213 8.38 29.77 21.62
C ALA A 213 8.28 29.19 20.19
N LEU A 214 7.16 28.53 19.87
CA LEU A 214 6.87 28.04 18.51
C LEU A 214 6.78 29.20 17.49
N ALA A 215 6.07 30.27 17.84
CA ALA A 215 5.94 31.45 16.98
C ALA A 215 7.30 32.10 16.67
N MET A 216 8.15 32.25 17.68
CA MET A 216 9.49 32.81 17.53
C MET A 216 10.41 31.91 16.71
N HIS A 217 10.28 30.58 16.86
CA HIS A 217 11.02 29.62 16.05
C HIS A 217 10.60 29.69 14.56
N LEU A 218 9.30 29.74 14.27
CA LEU A 218 8.79 29.88 12.89
C LEU A 218 9.23 31.20 12.24
N ILE A 219 9.30 32.29 13.01
CA ILE A 219 9.87 33.56 12.56
C ILE A 219 11.35 33.39 12.22
N SER A 220 12.13 32.74 13.09
CA SER A 220 13.56 32.46 12.86
C SER A 220 13.77 31.67 11.56
N VAL A 221 12.98 30.62 11.36
CA VAL A 221 12.98 29.80 10.14
C VAL A 221 12.70 30.64 8.90
N LYS A 222 11.73 31.55 8.96
CA LYS A 222 11.40 32.43 7.82
C LYS A 222 12.46 33.50 7.56
N VAL A 223 13.08 34.02 8.62
CA VAL A 223 14.21 34.98 8.53
C VAL A 223 15.45 34.31 7.93
N ALA A 224 15.67 33.01 8.21
CA ALA A 224 16.72 32.21 7.60
C ALA A 224 16.49 31.90 6.11
N GLY A 225 15.34 32.29 5.55
CA GLY A 225 15.03 32.18 4.12
C GLY A 225 14.18 30.97 3.74
N HIS A 226 13.75 30.16 4.70
CA HIS A 226 12.89 29.00 4.45
C HIS A 226 11.40 29.38 4.42
N ASP A 227 10.60 28.63 3.69
CA ASP A 227 9.15 28.85 3.64
C ASP A 227 8.41 28.19 4.80
N LEU A 228 7.33 28.83 5.24
CA LEU A 228 6.46 28.31 6.30
C LEU A 228 5.56 27.21 5.74
N PRO A 229 5.29 26.14 6.50
CA PRO A 229 4.49 25.02 6.02
C PRO A 229 3.01 25.43 5.92
N ALA A 230 2.20 24.69 5.15
CA ALA A 230 0.77 24.99 5.04
C ALA A 230 0.00 24.62 6.32
N GLU A 231 0.43 23.53 6.96
CA GLU A 231 -0.06 22.99 8.22
C GLU A 231 1.12 22.72 9.13
N LEU A 232 0.94 22.77 10.46
CA LEU A 232 2.02 22.57 11.39
C LEU A 232 2.39 21.07 11.45
N PRO A 233 3.64 20.69 11.15
CA PRO A 233 4.10 19.31 11.29
C PRO A 233 4.07 18.82 12.74
N GLU A 234 3.82 17.53 12.95
CA GLU A 234 3.70 16.93 14.30
C GLU A 234 4.96 17.09 15.15
N HIS A 235 6.15 17.07 14.55
CA HIS A 235 7.42 17.24 15.28
C HIS A 235 7.61 18.65 15.84
N LEU A 236 6.96 19.67 15.25
CA LEU A 236 6.98 21.05 15.76
C LEU A 236 5.89 21.31 16.80
N VAL A 237 4.94 20.40 17.00
CA VAL A 237 3.92 20.55 18.05
C VAL A 237 4.59 20.46 19.43
N PRO A 238 4.35 21.43 20.34
CA PRO A 238 4.87 21.37 21.69
C PRO A 238 4.47 20.08 22.41
N PRO A 239 5.38 19.42 23.14
CA PRO A 239 5.10 18.16 23.83
C PRO A 239 3.85 18.21 24.72
N SER A 240 3.62 19.35 25.38
CA SER A 240 2.46 19.61 26.25
C SER A 240 1.10 19.53 25.53
N LYS A 241 1.08 19.74 24.20
CA LYS A 241 -0.13 19.78 23.36
C LYS A 241 -0.19 18.64 22.35
N ARG A 242 0.76 17.68 22.40
CA ARG A 242 0.68 16.47 21.57
C ARG A 242 -0.46 15.58 22.07
N PRO A 243 -1.31 15.02 21.20
CA PRO A 243 -2.26 14.00 21.62
C PRO A 243 -1.47 12.86 22.24
N PHE A 244 -1.89 12.40 23.43
CA PHE A 244 -1.32 11.21 24.06
C PHE A 244 -1.45 10.06 23.07
N ALA A 245 -0.36 9.68 22.41
CA ALA A 245 -0.32 8.43 21.66
C ALA A 245 -0.52 7.34 22.72
N ALA A 246 -1.72 6.76 22.74
CA ALA A 246 -2.00 5.58 23.55
C ALA A 246 -1.00 4.50 23.13
N ALA A 247 -0.07 4.20 24.04
CA ALA A 247 0.77 3.01 23.96
C ALA A 247 -0.07 1.75 24.14
#